data_AF-A0A170WPN5-F1
#
_entry.id   AF-A0A170WPN5-F1
#
_cell.length_a   1.000
_cell.length_b   1.000
_cell.length_c   1.000
_cell.angle_alpha   90.00
_cell.angle_beta   90.00
_cell.angle_gamma   90.00
#
_symmetry.space_group_name_H-M   'P 1'
#
loop_
_entity.id
_entity.type
_entity.pdbx_description
1 polymer ?
#
loop_
_entity_poly.entity_id
_entity_poly.type
_entity_poly.pdbx_seq_one_letter_code
_entity_poly.pdbx_strand_id
1 'polypeptide(L)'
;QSVMVIVQIMWSAEVTVAFKFLEEGHENSVKDYQKKQIFMLSQLINVMLGDLSDDARLMITAICTIEVHSRDIVAKMIASKVGSAKEFQWQSQLRHRWDHSVGDCFINICDAQFEYQYEYFGNQPRLVITPLTDRCYITLTQSLHLIMGGAPAGPAGTGKTET
;
A
#
# COMPACT_ATOMS: atom_id res chain seq x y z
N GLN A 1 -4.62 -5.52 -13.20
CA GLN A 1 -3.32 -5.41 -12.50
C GLN A 1 -2.71 -4.02 -12.56
N SER A 2 -2.47 -3.45 -13.74
CA SER A 2 -1.81 -2.13 -13.88
C SER A 2 -2.50 -1.00 -13.10
N VAL A 3 -3.84 -0.97 -13.10
CA VAL A 3 -4.63 -0.01 -12.30
C VAL A 3 -4.28 -0.07 -10.81
N MET A 4 -4.12 -1.27 -10.24
CA MET A 4 -3.79 -1.43 -8.81
C MET A 4 -2.40 -0.88 -8.48
N VAL A 5 -1.42 -1.12 -9.36
CA VAL A 5 -0.06 -0.59 -9.19
C VAL A 5 -0.09 0.94 -9.25
N ILE A 6 -0.82 1.51 -10.21
CA ILE A 6 -1.01 2.97 -10.31
C ILE A 6 -1.65 3.53 -9.04
N VAL A 7 -2.69 2.89 -8.51
CA VAL A 7 -3.33 3.30 -7.26
C VAL A 7 -2.32 3.31 -6.11
N GLN A 8 -1.48 2.28 -5.98
CA GLN A 8 -0.44 2.24 -4.94
C GLN A 8 0.67 3.29 -5.13
N ILE A 9 1.07 3.58 -6.37
CA ILE A 9 2.01 4.67 -6.68
C ILE A 9 1.42 6.02 -6.27
N MET A 10 0.17 6.26 -6.67
CA MET A 10 -0.54 7.50 -6.36
C MET A 10 -0.68 7.69 -4.85
N TRP A 11 -1.09 6.64 -4.12
CA TRP A 11 -1.16 6.67 -2.66
C TRP A 11 0.19 7.03 -2.02
N SER A 12 1.27 6.35 -2.42
CA SER A 12 2.60 6.63 -1.87
C SER A 12 3.06 8.06 -2.16
N ALA A 13 2.80 8.57 -3.36
CA ALA A 13 3.12 9.93 -3.76
C ALA A 13 2.32 10.96 -2.94
N GLU A 14 1.00 10.79 -2.83
CA GLU A 14 0.12 11.72 -2.11
C GLU A 14 0.44 11.78 -0.62
N VAL A 15 0.71 10.64 0.02
CA VAL A 15 1.13 10.61 1.43
C VAL A 15 2.47 11.32 1.62
N THR A 16 3.43 11.10 0.71
CA THR A 16 4.73 11.78 0.76
C THR A 16 4.58 13.29 0.61
N VAL A 17 3.68 13.75 -0.27
CA VAL A 17 3.34 15.17 -0.42
C VAL A 17 2.66 15.71 0.85
N ALA A 18 1.77 14.95 1.48
CA ALA A 18 1.15 15.34 2.74
C ALA A 18 2.19 15.53 3.86
N PHE A 19 3.18 14.63 3.96
CA PHE A 19 4.30 14.79 4.90
C PHE A 19 5.15 16.02 4.58
N LYS A 20 5.40 16.32 3.31
CA LYS A 20 6.13 17.53 2.92
C LYS A 20 5.40 18.80 3.39
N PHE A 21 4.09 18.88 3.18
CA PHE A 21 3.30 20.00 3.68
C PHE A 21 3.27 20.08 5.21
N LEU A 22 3.28 18.93 5.90
CA LEU A 22 3.41 18.88 7.35
C LEU A 22 4.73 19.51 7.83
N GLU A 23 5.84 19.19 7.16
CA GLU A 23 7.17 19.77 7.44
C GLU A 23 7.24 21.28 7.13
N GLU A 24 6.45 21.76 6.17
CA GLU A 24 6.29 23.19 5.84
C GLU A 24 5.39 23.95 6.84
N GLY A 25 4.83 23.27 7.86
CA GLY A 25 4.01 23.86 8.91
C GLY A 25 2.50 23.68 8.76
N HIS A 26 2.04 22.93 7.74
CA HIS A 26 0.62 22.60 7.59
C HIS A 26 0.24 21.39 8.47
N GLU A 27 -0.03 21.64 9.75
CA GLU A 27 -0.31 20.61 10.78
C GLU A 27 -1.46 19.64 10.46
N ASN A 28 -2.42 20.05 9.60
CA ASN A 28 -3.57 19.25 9.24
C ASN A 28 -3.44 18.50 7.90
N SER A 29 -2.33 18.68 7.18
CA SER A 29 -2.12 18.09 5.84
C SER A 29 -2.43 16.59 5.75
N VAL A 30 -1.88 15.78 6.66
CA VAL A 30 -2.11 14.32 6.70
C VAL A 30 -3.55 13.98 7.09
N LYS A 31 -4.18 14.76 7.98
CA LYS A 31 -5.59 14.58 8.37
C LYS A 31 -6.54 14.92 7.23
N ASP A 32 -6.25 15.98 6.48
CA ASP A 32 -7.06 16.39 5.33
C ASP A 32 -6.90 15.38 4.18
N TYR A 33 -5.70 14.81 4.02
CA TYR A 33 -5.50 13.66 3.14
C TYR A 33 -6.34 12.45 3.55
N GLN A 34 -6.36 12.10 4.85
CA GLN A 34 -7.19 11.00 5.34
C GLN A 34 -8.69 11.23 5.06
N LYS A 35 -9.20 12.46 5.23
CA LYS A 35 -10.58 12.80 4.87
C LYS A 35 -10.86 12.58 3.38
N LYS A 36 -9.91 12.99 2.51
CA LYS A 36 -9.98 12.72 1.06
C LYS A 36 -10.05 11.22 0.79
N GLN A 37 -9.21 10.40 1.42
CA GLN A 37 -9.24 8.95 1.26
C GLN A 37 -10.59 8.35 1.68
N ILE A 38 -11.12 8.74 2.84
CA ILE A 38 -12.43 8.25 3.32
C ILE A 38 -13.55 8.62 2.34
N PHE A 39 -13.52 9.84 1.80
CA PHE A 39 -14.48 10.26 0.78
C PHE A 39 -14.35 9.42 -0.50
N MET A 40 -13.14 9.25 -1.04
CA MET A 40 -12.91 8.46 -2.25
C MET A 40 -13.31 6.99 -2.07
N LEU A 41 -12.97 6.39 -0.93
CA LEU A 41 -13.38 5.03 -0.58
C LEU A 41 -14.91 4.88 -0.53
N SER A 42 -15.61 5.88 0.01
CA SER A 42 -17.08 5.88 0.05
C SER A 42 -17.67 5.93 -1.37
N GLN A 43 -17.08 6.69 -2.28
CA GLN A 43 -17.48 6.69 -3.69
C GLN A 43 -17.22 5.34 -4.35
N LEU A 44 -16.06 4.72 -4.08
CA LEU A 44 -15.71 3.40 -4.63
C LEU A 44 -16.69 2.32 -4.15
N ILE A 45 -17.10 2.35 -2.89
CA ILE A 45 -18.12 1.45 -2.33
C ILE A 45 -19.46 1.66 -3.03
N ASN A 46 -19.88 2.91 -3.27
CA ASN A 46 -21.12 3.19 -4.00
C ASN A 46 -21.09 2.63 -5.43
N VAL A 47 -19.96 2.73 -6.13
CA VAL A 47 -19.78 2.11 -7.44
C VAL A 47 -19.90 0.58 -7.35
N MET A 48 -19.30 -0.02 -6.32
CA MET A 48 -19.38 -1.47 -6.09
C MET A 48 -20.81 -1.97 -5.84
N LEU A 49 -21.67 -1.15 -5.21
CA LEU A 49 -23.07 -1.47 -4.95
C LEU A 49 -23.96 -1.36 -6.20
N GLY A 50 -23.47 -0.74 -7.28
CA GLY A 50 -24.18 -0.65 -8.55
C GLY A 50 -24.04 -1.89 -9.42
N ASP A 51 -24.60 -1.78 -10.63
CA ASP A 51 -24.46 -2.77 -11.68
C ASP A 51 -23.07 -2.68 -12.32
N LEU A 52 -22.32 -3.77 -12.20
CA LEU A 52 -20.97 -3.93 -12.73
C LEU A 52 -20.87 -5.31 -13.37
N SER A 53 -20.07 -5.43 -14.42
CA SER A 53 -19.66 -6.74 -14.93
C SER A 53 -18.85 -7.49 -13.88
N ASP A 54 -18.82 -8.83 -13.98
CA ASP A 54 -18.09 -9.68 -13.03
C ASP A 54 -16.59 -9.29 -12.95
N ASP A 55 -15.97 -9.00 -14.10
CA ASP A 55 -14.57 -8.57 -14.16
C ASP A 55 -14.34 -7.21 -13.48
N ALA A 56 -15.23 -6.25 -13.72
CA ALA A 56 -15.15 -4.93 -13.10
C ALA A 56 -15.36 -5.02 -11.60
N ARG A 57 -16.31 -5.86 -11.16
CA ARG A 57 -16.57 -6.13 -9.75
C ARG A 57 -15.33 -6.73 -9.07
N LEU A 58 -14.71 -7.74 -9.68
CA LEU A 58 -13.50 -8.36 -9.15
C LEU A 58 -12.34 -7.35 -9.02
N MET A 59 -12.14 -6.52 -10.04
CA MET A 59 -11.11 -5.47 -10.01
C MET A 59 -11.38 -4.42 -8.92
N ILE A 60 -12.62 -3.94 -8.81
CA ILE A 60 -13.02 -2.93 -7.83
C ILE A 60 -12.94 -3.47 -6.40
N THR A 61 -13.32 -4.74 -6.18
CA THR A 61 -13.13 -5.41 -4.88
C THR A 61 -11.66 -5.46 -4.50
N ALA A 62 -10.76 -5.82 -5.42
CA ALA A 62 -9.33 -5.83 -5.16
C ALA A 62 -8.76 -4.44 -4.85
N ILE A 63 -9.21 -3.39 -5.56
CA ILE A 63 -8.83 -2.00 -5.28
C ILE A 63 -9.34 -1.58 -3.90
N CYS A 64 -10.60 -1.89 -3.57
CA CYS A 64 -11.20 -1.56 -2.28
C CYS A 64 -10.41 -2.18 -1.11
N THR A 65 -9.98 -3.44 -1.24
CA THR A 65 -9.13 -4.09 -0.24
C THR A 65 -7.81 -3.35 -0.01
N ILE A 66 -7.16 -2.86 -1.07
CA ILE A 66 -5.91 -2.07 -0.98
C ILE A 66 -6.19 -0.69 -0.36
N GLU A 67 -7.26 -0.02 -0.75
CA GLU A 67 -7.63 1.32 -0.25
C GLU A 67 -8.00 1.30 1.24
N VAL A 68 -8.72 0.27 1.70
CA VAL A 68 -9.04 0.09 3.12
C VAL A 68 -7.76 -0.03 3.95
N HIS A 69 -6.82 -0.87 3.52
CA HIS A 69 -5.53 -1.01 4.18
C HIS A 69 -4.72 0.30 4.17
N SER A 70 -4.67 0.98 3.03
CA SER A 70 -3.96 2.26 2.86
C SER A 70 -4.52 3.36 3.78
N ARG A 71 -5.85 3.44 3.92
CA ARG A 71 -6.53 4.34 4.87
C ARG A 71 -6.15 4.01 6.32
N ASP A 72 -6.10 2.72 6.67
CA ASP A 72 -5.80 2.28 8.04
C ASP A 72 -4.35 2.59 8.44
N ILE A 73 -3.41 2.48 7.50
CA ILE A 73 -2.03 2.94 7.69
C ILE A 73 -2.02 4.44 8.01
N VAL A 74 -2.68 5.27 7.20
CA VAL A 74 -2.71 6.73 7.41
C VAL A 74 -3.37 7.08 8.74
N ALA A 75 -4.49 6.43 9.09
CA ALA A 75 -5.14 6.60 10.38
C ALA A 75 -4.21 6.28 11.55
N LYS A 76 -3.46 5.18 11.45
CA LYS A 76 -2.49 4.76 12.46
C LYS A 76 -1.32 5.73 12.57
N MET A 77 -0.82 6.27 11.45
CA MET A 77 0.24 7.28 11.45
C MET A 77 -0.20 8.57 12.14
N ILE A 78 -1.43 9.02 11.89
CA ILE A 78 -2.02 10.19 12.57
C ILE A 78 -2.14 9.95 14.07
N ALA A 79 -2.68 8.79 14.48
CA ALA A 79 -2.81 8.44 15.89
C ALA A 79 -1.45 8.36 16.61
N SER A 80 -0.42 7.89 15.89
CA SER A 80 0.95 7.78 16.40
C SER A 80 1.75 9.09 16.29
N LYS A 81 1.15 10.16 15.75
CA LYS A 81 1.78 11.47 15.54
C LYS A 81 3.08 11.40 14.71
N VAL A 82 3.07 10.58 13.67
CA VAL A 82 4.18 10.53 12.70
C VAL A 82 4.28 11.88 12.00
N GLY A 83 5.45 12.52 12.09
CA GLY A 83 5.71 13.87 11.61
C GLY A 83 6.51 13.94 10.32
N SER A 84 7.16 12.85 9.92
CA SER A 84 7.99 12.84 8.71
C SER A 84 7.91 11.52 7.94
N ALA A 85 8.09 11.61 6.62
CA ALA A 85 8.26 10.45 5.75
C ALA A 85 9.54 9.65 6.07
N LYS A 86 10.45 10.14 6.92
CA LYS A 86 11.65 9.40 7.34
C LYS A 86 11.41 8.44 8.51
N GLU A 87 10.26 8.54 9.17
CA GLU A 87 9.97 7.70 10.33
C GLU A 87 9.66 6.26 9.96
N PHE A 88 10.03 5.33 10.86
CA PHE A 88 9.91 3.90 10.65
C PHE A 88 8.48 3.47 10.30
N GLN A 89 7.47 4.07 10.91
CA GLN A 89 6.06 3.74 10.71
C GLN A 89 5.63 3.91 9.24
N TRP A 90 6.16 4.94 8.55
CA TRP A 90 5.95 5.10 7.12
C TRP A 90 6.92 4.23 6.33
N GLN A 91 8.21 4.22 6.71
CA GLN A 91 9.26 3.47 6.02
C GLN A 91 8.99 1.97 5.97
N SER A 92 8.34 1.40 6.98
CA SER A 92 8.01 -0.03 7.07
C SER A 92 6.87 -0.48 6.15
N GLN A 93 6.19 0.45 5.48
CA GLN A 93 5.11 0.12 4.55
C GLN A 93 5.68 -0.29 3.19
N LEU A 94 5.01 -1.22 2.50
CA LEU A 94 5.33 -1.57 1.11
C LEU A 94 4.83 -0.46 0.18
N ARG A 95 5.75 0.25 -0.48
CA ARG A 95 5.42 1.42 -1.30
C ARG A 95 5.86 1.21 -2.75
N HIS A 96 4.96 1.52 -3.67
CA HIS A 96 5.32 1.60 -5.10
C HIS A 96 5.68 3.05 -5.43
N ARG A 97 6.73 3.24 -6.23
CA ARG A 97 7.23 4.55 -6.63
C ARG A 97 7.64 4.53 -8.09
N TRP A 98 7.08 5.44 -8.88
CA TRP A 98 7.59 5.70 -10.22
C TRP A 98 8.81 6.63 -10.13
N ASP A 99 9.96 6.19 -10.66
CA ASP A 99 11.16 7.01 -10.77
C ASP A 99 11.20 7.66 -12.16
N HIS A 100 10.95 8.97 -12.23
CA HIS A 100 10.95 9.71 -13.49
C HIS A 100 12.34 9.80 -14.14
N SER A 101 13.42 9.66 -13.38
CA SER A 101 14.79 9.75 -13.92
C SER A 101 15.20 8.46 -14.62
N VAL A 102 14.79 7.32 -14.06
CA VAL A 102 15.04 5.99 -14.63
C VAL A 102 13.96 5.59 -15.63
N GLY A 103 12.74 6.11 -15.46
CA GLY A 103 11.58 5.74 -16.27
C GLY A 103 10.98 4.38 -15.89
N ASP A 104 11.07 4.01 -14.60
CA ASP A 104 10.70 2.68 -14.11
C ASP A 104 9.99 2.73 -12.74
N CYS A 105 9.26 1.67 -12.40
CA CYS A 105 8.59 1.48 -11.13
C CYS A 105 9.47 0.68 -10.16
N PHE A 106 9.56 1.19 -8.93
CA PHE A 106 10.27 0.53 -7.84
C PHE A 106 9.33 0.22 -6.69
N ILE A 107 9.60 -0.90 -6.01
CA ILE A 107 9.02 -1.25 -4.73
C ILE A 107 10.04 -0.90 -3.65
N ASN A 108 9.62 -0.11 -2.67
CA ASN A 108 10.42 0.32 -1.53
C ASN A 108 9.79 -0.16 -0.22
N ILE A 109 10.60 -0.68 0.68
CA ILE A 109 10.20 -1.04 2.05
C ILE A 109 11.43 -1.02 2.95
N CYS A 110 11.34 -0.27 4.05
CA CYS A 110 12.50 0.11 4.86
C CYS A 110 13.63 0.66 3.95
N ASP A 111 14.82 0.08 4.05
CA ASP A 111 16.01 0.36 3.23
C ASP A 111 16.09 -0.51 1.96
N ALA A 112 15.20 -1.48 1.78
CA ALA A 112 15.19 -2.34 0.60
C ALA A 112 14.47 -1.66 -0.58
N GLN A 113 15.05 -1.83 -1.77
CA GLN A 113 14.51 -1.36 -3.04
C GLN A 113 14.62 -2.46 -4.09
N PHE A 114 13.53 -2.68 -4.82
CA PHE A 114 13.45 -3.65 -5.92
C PHE A 114 12.79 -3.01 -7.13
N GLU A 115 13.27 -3.33 -8.33
CA GLU A 115 12.61 -2.95 -9.59
C GLU A 115 11.36 -3.82 -9.78
N TYR A 116 10.24 -3.19 -10.13
CA TYR A 116 8.99 -3.89 -10.37
C TYR A 116 9.08 -4.68 -11.69
N GLN A 117 9.03 -6.01 -11.62
CA GLN A 117 9.29 -6.87 -12.79
C GLN A 117 8.11 -7.03 -13.78
N TYR A 118 7.00 -6.29 -13.59
CA TYR A 118 5.85 -6.26 -14.49
C TYR A 118 5.19 -7.62 -14.82
N GLU A 119 5.42 -8.66 -14.00
CA GLU A 119 4.84 -9.97 -14.23
C GLU A 119 3.31 -9.93 -14.16
N TYR A 120 2.64 -10.41 -15.20
CA TYR A 120 1.18 -10.41 -15.27
C TYR A 120 0.59 -11.68 -14.66
N PHE A 121 -0.16 -11.52 -13.58
CA PHE A 121 -0.79 -12.63 -12.85
C PHE A 121 -2.32 -12.68 -13.01
N GLY A 122 -2.89 -11.83 -13.87
CA GLY A 122 -4.33 -11.76 -14.07
C GLY A 122 -5.05 -10.85 -13.05
N ASN A 123 -6.39 -10.81 -13.16
CA ASN A 123 -7.25 -10.17 -12.18
C ASN A 123 -7.69 -11.23 -11.18
N GLN A 124 -6.91 -11.42 -10.11
CA GLN A 124 -7.23 -12.39 -9.06
C GLN A 124 -7.81 -11.68 -7.82
N PRO A 125 -8.70 -12.34 -7.06
CA PRO A 125 -9.17 -11.80 -5.79
C PRO A 125 -7.97 -11.60 -4.85
N ARG A 126 -7.97 -10.49 -4.10
CA ARG A 126 -6.92 -10.19 -3.13
C ARG A 126 -7.38 -10.54 -1.72
N LEU A 127 -6.47 -11.14 -0.96
CA LEU A 127 -6.64 -11.33 0.48
C LEU A 127 -6.53 -9.99 1.20
N VAL A 128 -7.25 -9.89 2.32
CA VAL A 128 -7.17 -8.73 3.21
C VAL A 128 -5.77 -8.67 3.82
N ILE A 129 -5.13 -7.50 3.71
CA ILE A 129 -3.81 -7.26 4.28
C ILE A 129 -3.96 -7.05 5.78
N THR A 130 -3.21 -7.81 6.57
CA THR A 130 -3.25 -7.77 8.04
C THR A 130 -1.90 -7.30 8.61
N PRO A 131 -1.85 -6.87 9.88
CA PRO A 131 -0.57 -6.58 10.54
C PRO A 131 0.40 -7.77 10.61
N LEU A 132 -0.08 -9.01 10.41
CA LEU A 132 0.80 -10.16 10.28
C LEU A 132 1.44 -10.19 8.88
N THR A 133 0.65 -9.97 7.84
CA THR A 133 1.11 -9.82 6.45
C THR A 133 2.15 -8.71 6.32
N ASP A 134 1.92 -7.54 6.91
CA ASP A 134 2.90 -6.43 6.84
C ASP A 134 4.26 -6.82 7.42
N ARG A 135 4.25 -7.56 8.53
CA ARG A 135 5.49 -8.09 9.14
C ARG A 135 6.17 -9.13 8.26
N CYS A 136 5.41 -9.95 7.56
CA CYS A 136 5.96 -10.87 6.56
C CYS A 136 6.61 -10.11 5.42
N TYR A 137 5.97 -9.07 4.87
CA TYR A 137 6.58 -8.23 3.82
C TYR A 137 7.90 -7.64 4.27
N ILE A 138 7.97 -7.03 5.46
CA ILE A 138 9.23 -6.48 5.99
C ILE A 138 10.29 -7.60 6.09
N THR A 139 9.98 -8.71 6.75
CA THR A 139 10.97 -9.77 7.00
C THR A 139 11.48 -10.39 5.70
N LEU A 140 10.59 -10.73 4.78
CA LEU A 140 10.94 -11.40 3.53
C LEU A 140 11.70 -10.48 2.58
N THR A 141 11.32 -9.21 2.49
CA THR A 141 12.02 -8.23 1.64
C THR A 141 13.40 -7.89 2.19
N GLN A 142 13.56 -7.83 3.51
CA GLN A 142 14.85 -7.64 4.16
C GLN A 142 15.76 -8.87 3.97
N SER A 143 15.23 -10.09 4.16
CA SER A 143 15.96 -11.31 3.83
C SER A 143 16.41 -11.31 2.36
N LEU A 144 15.51 -10.97 1.44
CA LEU A 144 15.82 -10.91 0.01
C LEU A 144 16.89 -9.86 -0.31
N HIS A 145 16.81 -8.67 0.31
CA HIS A 145 17.82 -7.63 0.17
C HIS A 145 19.22 -8.09 0.61
N LEU A 146 19.28 -8.96 1.62
CA LEU A 146 20.51 -9.59 2.12
C LEU A 146 20.88 -10.90 1.39
N ILE A 147 20.16 -11.27 0.33
CA ILE A 147 20.36 -12.52 -0.43
C ILE A 147 20.22 -13.76 0.49
N MET A 148 19.25 -13.68 1.41
CA MET A 148 18.88 -14.76 2.33
C MET A 148 17.46 -15.26 2.04
N GLY A 149 17.20 -16.51 2.40
CA GLY A 149 15.85 -17.06 2.40
C GLY A 149 15.02 -16.58 3.59
N GLY A 150 13.71 -16.85 3.54
CA GLY A 150 12.79 -16.62 4.65
C GLY A 150 11.90 -17.84 4.88
N ALA A 151 11.62 -18.13 6.16
CA ALA A 151 10.75 -19.23 6.56
C ALA A 151 9.59 -18.71 7.43
N PRO A 152 8.50 -18.20 6.82
CA PRO A 152 7.33 -17.74 7.58
C PRO A 152 6.63 -18.93 8.24
N ALA A 153 6.64 -18.97 9.58
CA ALA A 153 6.02 -20.03 10.37
C ALA A 153 4.71 -19.55 11.01
N GLY A 154 3.67 -20.40 10.98
CA GLY A 154 2.37 -20.10 11.57
C GLY A 154 1.32 -21.22 11.35
N PRO A 155 0.21 -21.24 12.12
CA PRO A 155 -0.85 -22.24 12.00
C PRO A 155 -1.47 -22.30 10.59
N ALA A 156 -2.15 -23.39 10.24
CA ALA A 156 -2.88 -23.50 8.98
C ALA A 156 -3.94 -22.38 8.86
N GLY A 157 -4.15 -21.83 7.66
CA GLY A 157 -5.15 -20.78 7.40
C GLY A 157 -4.75 -19.34 7.73
N THR A 158 -3.48 -19.07 8.10
CA THR A 158 -3.00 -17.71 8.39
C THR A 158 -2.32 -17.02 7.18
N GLY A 159 -2.62 -17.45 5.95
CA GLY A 159 -2.10 -16.80 4.73
C GLY A 159 -0.58 -16.91 4.53
N LYS A 160 0.04 -18.06 4.84
CA LYS A 160 1.52 -18.20 4.76
C LYS A 160 2.06 -18.29 3.33
N THR A 161 1.29 -18.86 2.41
CA THR A 161 1.69 -19.14 1.03
C THR A 161 0.84 -18.38 0.01
N GLU A 162 -0.31 -17.88 0.44
CA GLU A 162 -1.30 -17.20 -0.43
C GLU A 162 -1.13 -15.66 -0.42
N THR A 163 -0.17 -15.17 0.37
CA THR A 163 0.13 -13.74 0.57
C THR A 163 1.55 -13.43 0.12
#